data_AF-A0A171BBN3-F1
#
_entry.id   AF-A0A171BBN3-F1
#
_cell.length_a   1.000
_cell.length_b   1.000
_cell.length_c   1.000
_cell.angle_alpha   90.00
_cell.angle_beta   90.00
_cell.angle_gamma   90.00
#
_symmetry.space_group_name_H-M   'P 1'
#
loop_
_entity.id
_entity.type
_entity.pdbx_description
1 polymer ?
#
loop_
_entity_poly.entity_id
_entity_poly.type
_entity_poly.pdbx_seq_one_letter_code
_entity_poly.pdbx_strand_id
1 'polypeptide(L)'
;GKEEDMERTFKLPSTTFIGGKDKVLTLREILRRLENVYCRHIGVEFMFINSLEQCNWIRQKLEAPGVMEFDATQKRLILARLTRATGFEAFLARKWSSEKRFGLEGAEILIPAMKQLIDKSTELGVESIVMGMPHRGRLNVLANVCRKPLEQIFTQFAALEAADDGSGDVKYHLGTYIERLNRVTNKNIRLAVVANPSHLEAADPVVQGKTRAEQFYRGDGEGKKVMSILLHGDAAFCGQGVVFETFHLSDLPDYTTHGTIHIIVNNQIGFTTDPRHSRSSPYCTDVARVVNAPIFHVNSDDPEAVMHICNIAAEWRNTFHKDVVIDIVCYRRNG
;
A
#
# COMPACT_ATOMS: atom_id res chain seq x y z
N GLY A 1 31.76 11.76 31.25
CA GLY A 1 31.10 12.75 30.37
C GLY A 1 30.28 12.01 29.31
N LYS A 2 29.27 12.63 28.68
CA LYS A 2 28.32 11.96 27.75
C LYS A 2 28.96 11.02 26.71
N GLU A 3 30.20 11.26 26.30
CA GLU A 3 30.97 10.40 25.38
C GLU A 3 31.38 9.05 26.00
N GLU A 4 31.69 8.99 27.29
CA GLU A 4 32.13 7.77 27.98
C GLU A 4 31.00 6.75 28.12
N ASP A 5 29.74 7.22 28.24
CA ASP A 5 28.57 6.35 28.29
C ASP A 5 28.30 5.66 26.94
N MET A 6 28.74 6.25 25.82
CA MET A 6 28.55 5.70 24.48
C MET A 6 29.31 4.39 24.27
N GLU A 7 30.45 4.22 24.93
CA GLU A 7 31.27 3.01 24.86
C GLU A 7 30.90 1.97 25.93
N ARG A 8 30.01 2.31 26.87
CA ARG A 8 29.51 1.35 27.86
C ARG A 8 28.63 0.30 27.18
N THR A 9 28.80 -0.95 27.61
CA THR A 9 28.05 -2.09 27.08
C THR A 9 26.82 -2.40 27.91
N PHE A 10 25.70 -2.68 27.24
CA PHE A 10 24.42 -3.01 27.86
C PHE A 10 23.91 -4.35 27.33
N LYS A 11 23.34 -5.15 28.23
CA LYS A 11 22.64 -6.38 27.85
C LYS A 11 21.30 -6.02 27.20
N LEU A 12 21.05 -6.57 26.02
CA LEU A 12 19.81 -6.32 25.30
C LEU A 12 18.63 -7.08 25.95
N PRO A 13 17.43 -6.48 26.00
CA PRO A 13 16.23 -7.20 26.43
C PRO A 13 15.85 -8.27 25.39
N SER A 14 15.10 -9.29 25.80
CA SER A 14 14.63 -10.36 24.89
C SER A 14 13.59 -9.91 23.88
N THR A 15 13.08 -8.68 24.02
CA THR A 15 12.02 -8.09 23.19
C THR A 15 12.56 -7.27 22.01
N THR A 16 13.87 -7.13 21.87
CA THR A 16 14.50 -6.45 20.72
C THR A 16 15.31 -7.44 19.88
N PHE A 17 15.36 -7.18 18.58
CA PHE A 17 16.11 -7.95 17.59
C PHE A 17 17.26 -7.16 16.97
N ILE A 18 17.52 -5.91 17.42
CA ILE A 18 18.64 -5.08 16.94
C ILE A 18 19.99 -5.76 17.11
N GLY A 19 20.13 -6.66 18.09
CA GLY A 19 21.37 -7.39 18.36
C GLY A 19 21.73 -8.43 17.30
N GLY A 20 20.76 -8.92 16.52
CA GLY A 20 20.97 -10.10 15.69
C GLY A 20 21.40 -11.30 16.56
N LYS A 21 22.68 -11.69 16.44
CA LYS A 21 23.27 -12.76 17.27
C LYS A 21 23.86 -12.23 18.59
N ASP A 22 24.13 -10.94 18.68
CA ASP A 22 24.76 -10.32 19.84
C ASP A 22 23.73 -10.08 20.94
N LYS A 23 24.09 -10.43 22.18
CA LYS A 23 23.24 -10.21 23.37
C LYS A 23 23.63 -8.95 24.15
N VAL A 24 24.76 -8.35 23.79
CA VAL A 24 25.36 -7.21 24.46
C VAL A 24 25.92 -6.29 23.39
N LEU A 25 25.59 -5.00 23.46
CA LEU A 25 26.06 -3.97 22.53
C LEU A 25 26.51 -2.73 23.31
N THR A 26 27.37 -1.90 22.73
CA THR A 26 27.64 -0.55 23.27
C THR A 26 26.43 0.35 23.11
N LEU A 27 26.25 1.35 23.98
CA LEU A 27 25.15 2.32 23.84
C LEU A 27 25.19 3.01 22.47
N ARG A 28 26.38 3.34 21.96
CA ARG A 28 26.56 3.88 20.61
C ARG A 28 25.92 2.99 19.55
N GLU A 29 26.17 1.69 19.63
CA GLU A 29 25.66 0.74 18.65
C GLU A 29 24.15 0.51 18.80
N ILE A 30 23.63 0.49 20.03
CA ILE A 30 22.19 0.42 20.30
C ILE A 30 21.47 1.61 19.66
N LEU A 31 21.93 2.83 19.93
CA LEU A 31 21.34 4.04 19.38
C LEU A 31 21.42 4.05 17.85
N ARG A 32 22.60 3.75 17.28
CA ARG A 32 22.79 3.69 15.83
C ARG A 32 21.82 2.71 15.17
N ARG A 33 21.64 1.50 15.73
CA ARG A 33 20.72 0.49 15.17
C ARG A 33 19.26 0.92 15.32
N LEU A 34 18.85 1.45 16.46
CA LEU A 34 17.49 1.95 16.67
C LEU A 34 17.16 3.13 15.75
N GLU A 35 18.06 4.11 15.62
CA GLU A 35 17.88 5.24 14.70
C GLU A 35 17.78 4.78 13.24
N ASN A 36 18.60 3.80 12.84
CA ASN A 36 18.53 3.24 11.49
C ASN A 36 17.20 2.55 11.19
N VAL A 37 16.59 1.89 12.19
CA VAL A 37 15.32 1.18 12.04
C VAL A 37 14.11 2.12 12.11
N TYR A 38 14.11 3.05 13.07
CA TYR A 38 12.91 3.80 13.46
C TYR A 38 12.94 5.30 13.10
N CYS A 39 14.09 5.85 12.65
CA CYS A 39 14.27 7.29 12.44
C CYS A 39 14.85 7.63 11.05
N ARG A 40 14.77 6.70 10.09
CA ARG A 40 15.20 6.93 8.69
C ARG A 40 13.98 7.12 7.78
N HIS A 41 13.94 6.42 6.65
CA HIS A 41 12.88 6.52 5.66
C HIS A 41 11.61 5.75 6.02
N ILE A 42 11.62 5.00 7.13
CA ILE A 42 10.49 4.25 7.65
C ILE A 42 10.18 4.78 9.06
N GLY A 43 8.94 5.23 9.26
CA GLY A 43 8.31 5.40 10.56
C GLY A 43 7.29 4.31 10.77
N VAL A 44 7.18 3.77 11.99
CA VAL A 44 6.25 2.68 12.30
C VAL A 44 5.48 2.96 13.58
N GLU A 45 4.16 2.76 13.51
CA GLU A 45 3.27 2.86 14.65
C GLU A 45 2.58 1.51 14.89
N PHE A 46 2.98 0.83 15.96
CA PHE A 46 2.46 -0.49 16.28
C PHE A 46 2.36 -0.77 17.78
N MET A 47 2.98 0.07 18.63
CA MET A 47 3.04 -0.17 20.07
C MET A 47 1.68 -0.01 20.78
N PHE A 48 0.66 0.52 20.09
CA PHE A 48 -0.73 0.51 20.56
C PHE A 48 -1.40 -0.86 20.41
N ILE A 49 -0.79 -1.80 19.70
CA ILE A 49 -1.32 -3.15 19.52
C ILE A 49 -1.14 -3.93 20.83
N ASN A 50 -2.26 -4.42 21.38
CA ASN A 50 -2.27 -5.13 22.66
C ASN A 50 -1.54 -6.49 22.64
N SER A 51 -1.39 -7.12 21.47
CA SER A 51 -0.72 -8.41 21.34
C SER A 51 0.81 -8.26 21.34
N LEU A 52 1.45 -8.83 22.36
CA LEU A 52 2.91 -8.88 22.46
C LEU A 52 3.53 -9.71 21.32
N GLU A 53 2.86 -10.77 20.88
CA GLU A 53 3.30 -11.60 19.75
C GLU A 53 3.37 -10.77 18.46
N GLN A 54 2.31 -10.02 18.17
CA GLN A 54 2.25 -9.14 17.00
C GLN A 54 3.30 -8.02 17.06
N CYS A 55 3.46 -7.41 18.23
CA CYS A 55 4.52 -6.41 18.44
C CYS A 55 5.92 -7.00 18.21
N ASN A 56 6.20 -8.19 18.76
CA ASN A 56 7.50 -8.85 18.57
C ASN A 56 7.73 -9.27 17.12
N TRP A 57 6.67 -9.69 16.42
CA TRP A 57 6.75 -10.04 15.00
C TRP A 57 7.17 -8.82 14.17
N ILE A 58 6.57 -7.64 14.41
CA ILE A 58 6.95 -6.40 13.72
C ILE A 58 8.40 -6.02 14.04
N ARG A 59 8.80 -6.07 15.33
CA ARG A 59 10.20 -5.82 15.71
C ARG A 59 11.15 -6.77 15.02
N GLN A 60 10.83 -8.05 14.91
CA GLN A 60 11.70 -9.02 14.24
C GLN A 60 11.89 -8.68 12.76
N LYS A 61 10.82 -8.22 12.09
CA LYS A 61 10.86 -7.86 10.67
C LYS A 61 11.63 -6.58 10.39
N LEU A 62 11.69 -5.65 11.35
CA LEU A 62 12.32 -4.34 11.20
C LEU A 62 13.72 -4.26 11.81
N GLU A 63 13.92 -4.82 13.01
CA GLU A 63 15.14 -4.62 13.80
C GLU A 63 16.26 -5.62 13.47
N ALA A 64 15.94 -6.77 12.86
CA ALA A 64 16.95 -7.76 12.55
C ALA A 64 17.99 -7.20 11.54
N PRO A 65 19.30 -7.37 11.77
CA PRO A 65 20.30 -6.88 10.83
C PRO A 65 20.14 -7.48 9.43
N GLY A 66 20.29 -6.65 8.39
CA GLY A 66 20.27 -7.07 6.99
C GLY A 66 18.87 -7.24 6.38
N VAL A 67 17.78 -6.93 7.09
CA VAL A 67 16.40 -7.10 6.56
C VAL A 67 16.05 -6.21 5.35
N MET A 68 16.89 -5.21 5.09
CA MET A 68 16.77 -4.22 4.03
C MET A 68 17.77 -4.43 2.88
N GLU A 69 18.44 -5.58 2.82
CA GLU A 69 19.41 -5.87 1.76
C GLU A 69 18.71 -6.35 0.49
N PHE A 70 18.79 -5.55 -0.58
CA PHE A 70 18.31 -5.89 -1.91
C PHE A 70 19.47 -6.25 -2.84
N ASP A 71 19.32 -7.35 -3.57
CA ASP A 71 20.28 -7.73 -4.61
C ASP A 71 20.16 -6.87 -5.87
N ALA A 72 21.17 -6.94 -6.75
CA ALA A 72 21.22 -6.14 -7.97
C ALA A 72 20.05 -6.43 -8.94
N THR A 73 19.51 -7.66 -8.95
CA THR A 73 18.38 -8.06 -9.79
C THR A 73 17.09 -7.42 -9.28
N GLN A 74 16.86 -7.44 -7.97
CA GLN A 74 15.73 -6.78 -7.32
C GLN A 74 15.78 -5.27 -7.55
N LYS A 75 16.93 -4.62 -7.36
CA LYS A 75 17.10 -3.18 -7.63
C LYS A 75 16.81 -2.82 -9.09
N ARG A 76 17.28 -3.63 -10.06
CA ARG A 76 16.95 -3.46 -11.49
C ARG A 76 15.46 -3.63 -11.77
N LEU A 77 14.79 -4.58 -11.10
CA LEU A 77 13.36 -4.80 -11.25
C LEU A 77 12.55 -3.59 -10.73
N ILE A 78 12.92 -3.05 -9.57
CA ILE A 78 12.31 -1.84 -8.99
C ILE A 78 12.47 -0.68 -9.97
N LEU A 79 13.70 -0.44 -10.45
CA LEU A 79 13.98 0.61 -11.44
C LEU A 79 13.12 0.43 -12.71
N ALA A 80 13.05 -0.77 -13.28
CA ALA A 80 12.24 -1.03 -14.47
C ALA A 80 10.73 -0.81 -14.25
N ARG A 81 10.22 -0.97 -13.02
CA ARG A 81 8.84 -0.64 -12.67
C ARG A 81 8.65 0.88 -12.59
N LEU A 82 9.56 1.60 -11.94
CA LEU A 82 9.58 3.07 -11.87
C LEU A 82 9.68 3.72 -13.26
N THR A 83 10.57 3.23 -14.13
CA THR A 83 10.73 3.74 -15.49
C THR A 83 9.43 3.60 -16.30
N ARG A 84 8.71 2.48 -16.16
CA ARG A 84 7.41 2.29 -16.82
C ARG A 84 6.34 3.22 -16.26
N ALA A 85 6.28 3.38 -14.94
CA ALA A 85 5.34 4.29 -14.28
C ALA A 85 5.54 5.73 -14.76
N THR A 86 6.79 6.20 -14.72
CA THR A 86 7.18 7.55 -15.13
C THR A 86 6.96 7.77 -16.62
N GLY A 87 7.41 6.83 -17.46
CA GLY A 87 7.28 6.91 -18.91
C GLY A 87 5.83 6.92 -19.39
N PHE A 88 4.94 6.19 -18.69
CA PHE A 88 3.50 6.20 -18.98
C PHE A 88 2.89 7.59 -18.73
N GLU A 89 3.17 8.21 -17.57
CA GLU A 89 2.66 9.56 -17.28
C GLU A 89 3.20 10.61 -18.26
N ALA A 90 4.52 10.57 -18.52
CA ALA A 90 5.15 11.49 -19.47
C ALA A 90 4.56 11.35 -20.88
N PHE A 91 4.25 10.12 -21.30
CA PHE A 91 3.59 9.87 -22.58
C PHE A 91 2.18 10.47 -22.63
N LEU A 92 1.36 10.21 -21.61
CA LEU A 92 0.00 10.75 -21.52
C LEU A 92 0.00 12.29 -21.51
N ALA A 93 0.88 12.89 -20.70
CA ALA A 93 1.03 14.34 -20.61
C ALA A 93 1.42 14.97 -21.96
N ARG A 94 2.25 14.30 -22.75
CA ARG A 94 2.65 14.78 -24.08
C ARG A 94 1.56 14.60 -25.14
N LYS A 95 0.82 13.50 -25.09
CA LYS A 95 -0.19 13.17 -26.12
C LYS A 95 -1.52 13.87 -25.89
N TRP A 96 -1.92 14.05 -24.64
CA TRP A 96 -3.18 14.68 -24.25
C TRP A 96 -2.94 15.75 -23.18
N SER A 97 -2.22 16.82 -23.56
CA SER A 97 -1.79 17.87 -22.63
C SER A 97 -2.92 18.61 -21.91
N SER A 98 -4.09 18.67 -22.53
CA SER A 98 -5.26 19.40 -22.01
C SER A 98 -6.26 18.49 -21.28
N GLU A 99 -6.06 17.18 -21.32
CA GLU A 99 -6.99 16.21 -20.72
C GLU A 99 -6.64 15.95 -19.26
N LYS A 100 -7.67 15.95 -18.40
CA LYS A 100 -7.51 15.52 -17.00
C LYS A 100 -7.28 14.02 -16.95
N ARG A 101 -6.14 13.62 -16.37
CA ARG A 101 -5.73 12.21 -16.20
C ARG A 101 -5.46 11.80 -14.75
N PHE A 102 -5.42 12.76 -13.82
CA PHE A 102 -5.08 12.54 -12.40
C PHE A 102 -3.77 11.76 -12.22
N GLY A 103 -2.70 12.34 -12.78
CA GLY A 103 -1.38 11.76 -12.86
C GLY A 103 -0.77 11.30 -11.55
N LEU A 104 0.10 10.29 -11.65
CA LEU A 104 0.86 9.75 -10.53
C LEU A 104 2.20 10.48 -10.29
N GLU A 105 2.52 11.56 -11.01
CA GLU A 105 3.83 12.20 -10.88
C GLU A 105 4.10 12.75 -9.48
N GLY A 106 5.25 12.37 -8.91
CA GLY A 106 5.63 12.57 -7.51
C GLY A 106 5.24 11.43 -6.58
N ALA A 107 4.56 10.41 -7.09
CA ALA A 107 4.13 9.21 -6.36
C ALA A 107 4.29 7.92 -7.21
N GLU A 108 5.18 7.93 -8.20
CA GLU A 108 5.39 6.83 -9.15
C GLU A 108 5.77 5.52 -8.47
N ILE A 109 6.31 5.60 -7.24
CA ILE A 109 6.63 4.45 -6.39
C ILE A 109 5.41 3.57 -6.05
N LEU A 110 4.19 4.09 -6.19
CA LEU A 110 2.98 3.29 -6.01
C LEU A 110 2.95 2.06 -6.93
N ILE A 111 3.45 2.19 -8.17
CA ILE A 111 3.46 1.09 -9.13
C ILE A 111 4.39 -0.06 -8.70
N PRO A 112 5.68 0.15 -8.38
CA PRO A 112 6.49 -0.91 -7.82
C PRO A 112 5.95 -1.43 -6.48
N ALA A 113 5.40 -0.57 -5.61
CA ALA A 113 4.82 -0.97 -4.33
C ALA A 113 3.69 -1.98 -4.51
N MET A 114 2.67 -1.64 -5.32
CA MET A 114 1.57 -2.55 -5.61
C MET A 114 2.04 -3.86 -6.25
N LYS A 115 3.01 -3.80 -7.17
CA LYS A 115 3.52 -5.01 -7.81
C LYS A 115 4.28 -5.89 -6.82
N GLN A 116 5.09 -5.30 -5.93
CA GLN A 116 5.81 -6.02 -4.89
C GLN A 116 4.83 -6.69 -3.92
N LEU A 117 3.79 -5.96 -3.52
CA LEU A 117 2.71 -6.47 -2.68
C LEU A 117 2.00 -7.66 -3.33
N ILE A 118 1.60 -7.53 -4.60
CA ILE A 118 0.98 -8.62 -5.36
C ILE A 118 1.93 -9.82 -5.49
N ASP A 119 3.21 -9.59 -5.80
CA ASP A 119 4.20 -10.67 -5.93
C ASP A 119 4.32 -11.43 -4.62
N LYS A 120 4.49 -10.73 -3.50
CA LYS A 120 4.64 -11.35 -2.18
C LYS A 120 3.35 -12.06 -1.73
N SER A 121 2.18 -11.45 -1.92
CA SER A 121 0.90 -12.10 -1.62
C SER A 121 0.67 -13.36 -2.46
N THR A 122 1.04 -13.33 -3.74
CA THR A 122 0.93 -14.50 -4.63
C THR A 122 1.89 -15.61 -4.21
N GLU A 123 3.11 -15.27 -3.77
CA GLU A 123 4.07 -16.21 -3.18
C GLU A 123 3.44 -16.93 -1.97
N LEU A 124 2.78 -16.17 -1.09
CA LEU A 124 2.10 -16.64 0.11
C LEU A 124 0.79 -17.42 -0.13
N GLY A 125 0.29 -17.47 -1.37
CA GLY A 125 -0.84 -18.32 -1.76
C GLY A 125 -2.11 -17.58 -2.19
N VAL A 126 -2.08 -16.25 -2.25
CA VAL A 126 -3.20 -15.46 -2.78
C VAL A 126 -3.35 -15.69 -4.28
N GLU A 127 -4.59 -15.95 -4.70
CA GLU A 127 -5.00 -16.25 -6.07
C GLU A 127 -5.89 -15.14 -6.68
N SER A 128 -6.55 -14.33 -5.84
CA SER A 128 -7.40 -13.22 -6.27
C SER A 128 -7.25 -11.99 -5.39
N ILE A 129 -7.18 -10.83 -6.03
CA ILE A 129 -7.08 -9.54 -5.36
C ILE A 129 -8.15 -8.61 -5.91
N VAL A 130 -9.05 -8.17 -5.04
CA VAL A 130 -10.05 -7.15 -5.33
C VAL A 130 -9.52 -5.80 -4.84
N MET A 131 -9.59 -4.79 -5.70
CA MET A 131 -8.99 -3.47 -5.47
C MET A 131 -10.04 -2.37 -5.55
N GLY A 132 -9.96 -1.42 -4.61
CA GLY A 132 -10.60 -0.10 -4.68
C GLY A 132 -9.52 0.97 -4.76
N MET A 133 -9.75 2.00 -5.57
CA MET A 133 -8.85 3.15 -5.61
C MET A 133 -9.55 4.43 -6.10
N PRO A 134 -9.08 5.62 -5.66
CA PRO A 134 -9.52 6.89 -6.18
C PRO A 134 -8.91 7.16 -7.58
N HIS A 135 -9.08 8.38 -8.06
CA HIS A 135 -8.58 8.82 -9.37
C HIS A 135 -7.04 8.84 -9.49
N ARG A 136 -6.30 9.07 -8.39
CA ARG A 136 -4.84 9.32 -8.39
C ARG A 136 -4.07 8.11 -8.94
N GLY A 137 -3.46 8.29 -10.11
CA GLY A 137 -2.66 7.26 -10.78
C GLY A 137 -3.46 6.07 -11.31
N ARG A 138 -4.79 6.17 -11.41
CA ARG A 138 -5.64 5.03 -11.80
C ARG A 138 -5.30 4.44 -13.16
N LEU A 139 -5.10 5.28 -14.17
CA LEU A 139 -4.72 4.81 -15.51
C LEU A 139 -3.36 4.08 -15.46
N ASN A 140 -2.45 4.54 -14.62
CA ASN A 140 -1.15 3.92 -14.41
C ASN A 140 -1.26 2.55 -13.73
N VAL A 141 -2.11 2.43 -12.71
CA VAL A 141 -2.41 1.14 -12.06
C VAL A 141 -3.05 0.18 -13.06
N LEU A 142 -4.03 0.62 -13.85
CA LEU A 142 -4.65 -0.20 -14.89
C LEU A 142 -3.61 -0.71 -15.91
N ALA A 143 -2.73 0.17 -16.40
CA ALA A 143 -1.72 -0.16 -17.40
C ALA A 143 -0.58 -1.03 -16.83
N ASN A 144 0.03 -0.62 -15.71
CA ASN A 144 1.30 -1.16 -15.25
C ASN A 144 1.18 -2.22 -14.14
N VAL A 145 0.07 -2.23 -13.39
CA VAL A 145 -0.24 -3.24 -12.35
C VAL A 145 -1.17 -4.31 -12.91
N CYS A 146 -2.35 -3.91 -13.38
CA CYS A 146 -3.35 -4.84 -13.91
C CYS A 146 -2.92 -5.42 -15.27
N ARG A 147 -2.17 -4.64 -16.07
CA ARG A 147 -1.81 -4.94 -17.47
C ARG A 147 -3.01 -4.92 -18.41
N LYS A 148 -3.91 -3.97 -18.20
CA LYS A 148 -4.96 -3.67 -19.17
C LYS A 148 -4.27 -3.25 -20.49
N PRO A 149 -4.70 -3.78 -21.65
CA PRO A 149 -4.08 -3.42 -22.92
C PRO A 149 -4.12 -1.90 -23.14
N LEU A 150 -3.02 -1.34 -23.64
CA LEU A 150 -2.84 0.10 -23.73
C LEU A 150 -3.83 0.72 -24.74
N GLU A 151 -4.13 0.00 -25.81
CA GLU A 151 -5.13 0.38 -26.81
C GLU A 151 -6.50 0.61 -26.16
N GLN A 152 -6.92 -0.24 -25.21
CA GLN A 152 -8.19 -0.08 -24.49
C GLN A 152 -8.18 1.10 -23.52
N ILE A 153 -7.01 1.56 -23.09
CA ILE A 153 -6.88 2.76 -22.25
C ILE A 153 -6.88 4.00 -23.15
N PHE A 154 -6.14 3.96 -24.26
CA PHE A 154 -5.98 5.10 -25.16
C PHE A 154 -7.26 5.43 -25.93
N THR A 155 -8.09 4.44 -26.27
CA THR A 155 -9.41 4.71 -26.88
C THR A 155 -10.32 5.51 -25.95
N GLN A 156 -10.14 5.44 -24.63
CA GLN A 156 -10.92 6.21 -23.65
C GLN A 156 -10.53 7.70 -23.60
N PHE A 157 -9.54 8.11 -24.40
CA PHE A 157 -9.23 9.53 -24.64
C PHE A 157 -9.92 10.05 -25.91
N ALA A 158 -10.54 9.19 -26.71
CA ALA A 158 -11.47 9.62 -27.75
C ALA A 158 -12.81 10.01 -27.12
N ALA A 159 -13.60 10.82 -27.82
CA ALA A 159 -14.96 11.13 -27.41
C ALA A 159 -15.83 9.87 -27.49
N LEU A 160 -16.74 9.70 -26.53
CA LEU A 160 -17.77 8.67 -26.59
C LEU A 160 -18.73 8.98 -27.73
N GLU A 161 -19.15 7.95 -28.46
CA GLU A 161 -20.12 8.09 -29.54
C GLU A 161 -21.53 7.76 -29.03
N ALA A 162 -22.56 8.33 -29.65
CA ALA A 162 -23.95 8.08 -29.24
C ALA A 162 -24.41 6.62 -29.43
N ALA A 163 -23.61 5.80 -30.13
CA ALA A 163 -23.84 4.37 -30.33
C ALA A 163 -23.24 3.49 -29.23
N ASP A 164 -22.48 4.05 -28.28
CA ASP A 164 -21.94 3.31 -27.14
C ASP A 164 -23.06 2.94 -26.14
N ASP A 165 -23.01 1.72 -25.58
CA ASP A 165 -24.05 1.21 -24.67
C ASP A 165 -24.08 1.97 -23.32
N GLY A 166 -25.27 2.47 -22.96
CA GLY A 166 -25.52 3.17 -21.69
C GLY A 166 -25.00 4.60 -21.65
N SER A 167 -25.10 5.26 -20.49
CA SER A 167 -24.64 6.65 -20.34
C SER A 167 -23.11 6.79 -20.23
N GLY A 168 -22.39 5.66 -20.04
CA GLY A 168 -20.96 5.65 -19.76
C GLY A 168 -20.57 6.30 -18.42
N ASP A 169 -19.26 6.39 -18.18
CA ASP A 169 -18.62 7.15 -17.10
C ASP A 169 -17.19 7.55 -17.52
N VAL A 170 -16.56 8.46 -16.78
CA VAL A 170 -15.20 8.94 -17.08
C VAL A 170 -14.16 7.83 -16.93
N LYS A 171 -13.09 7.90 -17.75
CA LYS A 171 -12.03 6.87 -17.87
C LYS A 171 -11.39 6.43 -16.54
N TYR A 172 -11.34 7.31 -15.55
CA TYR A 172 -10.81 7.04 -14.22
C TYR A 172 -11.88 6.62 -13.19
N HIS A 173 -13.07 6.19 -13.61
CA HIS A 173 -14.09 5.49 -12.79
C HIS A 173 -14.27 4.03 -13.19
N LEU A 174 -13.80 3.65 -14.37
CA LEU A 174 -14.04 2.33 -14.95
C LEU A 174 -13.25 1.23 -14.23
N GLY A 175 -13.94 0.12 -13.96
CA GLY A 175 -13.34 -1.08 -13.38
C GLY A 175 -12.54 -1.89 -14.40
N THR A 176 -11.86 -2.92 -13.92
CA THR A 176 -11.24 -3.93 -14.79
C THR A 176 -11.23 -5.28 -14.08
N TYR A 177 -11.20 -6.35 -14.86
CA TYR A 177 -10.92 -7.70 -14.39
C TYR A 177 -9.89 -8.32 -15.34
N ILE A 178 -8.79 -8.82 -14.77
CA ILE A 178 -7.72 -9.45 -15.53
C ILE A 178 -7.24 -10.68 -14.78
N GLU A 179 -7.18 -11.81 -15.47
CA GLU A 179 -6.49 -13.01 -15.02
C GLU A 179 -5.20 -13.15 -15.82
N ARG A 180 -4.06 -13.27 -15.13
CA ARG A 180 -2.76 -13.39 -15.78
C ARG A 180 -1.76 -14.17 -14.96
N LEU A 181 -0.74 -14.70 -15.64
CA LEU A 181 0.42 -15.27 -14.98
C LEU A 181 1.25 -14.15 -14.32
N ASN A 182 1.47 -14.27 -13.01
CA ASN A 182 2.51 -13.51 -12.34
C ASN A 182 3.87 -14.12 -12.69
N ARG A 183 4.67 -13.40 -13.48
CA ARG A 183 5.97 -13.88 -13.95
C ARG A 183 7.03 -13.99 -12.85
N VAL A 184 6.85 -13.34 -11.70
CA VAL A 184 7.80 -13.43 -10.58
C VAL A 184 7.59 -14.74 -9.82
N THR A 185 6.34 -15.13 -9.58
CA THR A 185 6.00 -16.33 -8.80
C THR A 185 5.61 -17.54 -9.66
N ASN A 186 5.44 -17.34 -10.96
CA ASN A 186 4.91 -18.32 -11.92
C ASN A 186 3.54 -18.91 -11.53
N LYS A 187 2.71 -18.14 -10.83
CA LYS A 187 1.34 -18.49 -10.44
C LYS A 187 0.33 -17.59 -11.15
N ASN A 188 -0.85 -18.12 -11.46
CA ASN A 188 -1.95 -17.29 -11.96
C ASN A 188 -2.50 -16.42 -10.84
N ILE A 189 -2.81 -15.17 -11.18
CA ILE A 189 -3.41 -14.21 -10.27
C ILE A 189 -4.57 -13.50 -10.97
N ARG A 190 -5.69 -13.36 -10.26
CA ARG A 190 -6.83 -12.53 -10.67
C ARG A 190 -6.75 -11.16 -10.00
N LEU A 191 -6.88 -10.12 -10.81
CA LEU A 191 -6.86 -8.74 -10.37
C LEU A 191 -8.16 -8.08 -10.82
N ALA A 192 -8.96 -7.62 -9.86
CA ALA A 192 -10.19 -6.90 -10.13
C ALA A 192 -10.13 -5.50 -9.53
N VAL A 193 -10.23 -4.45 -10.35
CA VAL A 193 -10.43 -3.08 -9.85
C VAL A 193 -11.92 -2.77 -9.95
N VAL A 194 -12.53 -2.42 -8.82
CA VAL A 194 -13.95 -2.07 -8.74
C VAL A 194 -14.19 -0.73 -9.45
N ALA A 195 -15.29 -0.64 -10.19
CA ALA A 195 -15.75 0.65 -10.72
C ALA A 195 -16.27 1.51 -9.57
N ASN A 196 -15.96 2.80 -9.56
CA ASN A 196 -16.36 3.68 -8.46
C ASN A 196 -16.70 5.09 -8.94
N PRO A 197 -17.65 5.76 -8.29
CA PRO A 197 -17.97 7.15 -8.58
C PRO A 197 -16.88 8.10 -8.06
N SER A 198 -17.07 9.39 -8.32
CA SER A 198 -16.23 10.48 -7.77
C SER A 198 -16.28 10.59 -6.24
N HIS A 199 -17.31 10.04 -5.59
CA HIS A 199 -17.45 10.05 -4.13
C HIS A 199 -16.32 9.20 -3.52
N LEU A 200 -15.28 9.87 -3.05
CA LEU A 200 -14.08 9.23 -2.50
C LEU A 200 -14.47 8.32 -1.33
N GLU A 201 -13.75 7.20 -1.19
CA GLU A 201 -13.94 6.18 -0.16
C GLU A 201 -15.30 5.41 -0.21
N ALA A 202 -16.29 5.86 -0.98
CA ALA A 202 -17.58 5.17 -1.10
C ALA A 202 -17.48 3.74 -1.69
N ALA A 203 -16.39 3.44 -2.39
CA ALA A 203 -16.13 2.12 -2.94
C ALA A 203 -15.51 1.14 -1.93
N ASP A 204 -15.04 1.61 -0.79
CA ASP A 204 -14.35 0.79 0.22
C ASP A 204 -15.22 -0.36 0.71
N PRO A 205 -16.46 -0.15 1.20
CA PRO A 205 -17.32 -1.25 1.63
C PRO A 205 -17.77 -2.13 0.45
N VAL A 206 -17.85 -1.57 -0.77
CA VAL A 206 -18.19 -2.34 -1.98
C VAL A 206 -17.09 -3.35 -2.30
N VAL A 207 -15.82 -2.95 -2.17
CA VAL A 207 -14.67 -3.85 -2.31
C VAL A 207 -14.69 -4.93 -1.23
N GLN A 208 -15.00 -4.60 0.02
CA GLN A 208 -15.12 -5.59 1.08
C GLN A 208 -16.21 -6.62 0.77
N GLY A 209 -17.42 -6.16 0.40
CA GLY A 209 -18.52 -7.05 0.02
C GLY A 209 -18.18 -7.96 -1.17
N LYS A 210 -17.53 -7.40 -2.21
CA LYS A 210 -17.08 -8.20 -3.36
C LYS A 210 -16.00 -9.22 -2.98
N THR A 211 -15.05 -8.84 -2.12
CA THR A 211 -14.00 -9.74 -1.62
C THR A 211 -14.61 -10.88 -0.81
N ARG A 212 -15.52 -10.56 0.11
CA ARG A 212 -16.25 -11.55 0.92
C ARG A 212 -17.07 -12.51 0.05
N ALA A 213 -17.77 -11.99 -0.96
CA ALA A 213 -18.50 -12.82 -1.91
C ALA A 213 -17.57 -13.77 -2.66
N GLU A 214 -16.43 -13.30 -3.17
CA GLU A 214 -15.47 -14.16 -3.85
C GLU A 214 -14.84 -15.20 -2.90
N GLN A 215 -14.56 -14.84 -1.63
CA GLN A 215 -14.14 -15.80 -0.60
C GLN A 215 -15.17 -16.91 -0.41
N PHE A 216 -16.46 -16.55 -0.29
CA PHE A 216 -17.55 -17.50 -0.14
C PHE A 216 -17.64 -18.46 -1.33
N TYR A 217 -17.72 -17.95 -2.56
CA TYR A 217 -17.87 -18.79 -3.75
C TYR A 217 -16.66 -19.69 -4.03
N ARG A 218 -15.49 -19.36 -3.48
CA ARG A 218 -14.27 -20.18 -3.60
C ARG A 218 -14.02 -21.10 -2.41
N GLY A 219 -14.89 -21.08 -1.39
CA GLY A 219 -14.67 -21.82 -0.14
C GLY A 219 -13.42 -21.34 0.62
N ASP A 220 -13.05 -20.07 0.50
CA ASP A 220 -11.90 -19.47 1.17
C ASP A 220 -12.28 -18.88 2.53
N GLY A 221 -12.80 -19.73 3.43
CA GLY A 221 -13.28 -19.33 4.76
C GLY A 221 -12.19 -18.85 5.73
N GLU A 222 -10.91 -19.01 5.36
CA GLU A 222 -9.76 -18.50 6.11
C GLU A 222 -9.14 -17.26 5.44
N GLY A 223 -9.69 -16.81 4.30
CA GLY A 223 -9.22 -15.66 3.53
C GLY A 223 -7.78 -15.78 3.01
N LYS A 224 -7.28 -16.99 2.77
CA LYS A 224 -5.90 -17.23 2.31
C LYS A 224 -5.72 -17.06 0.80
N LYS A 225 -6.79 -17.24 0.02
CA LYS A 225 -6.75 -17.21 -1.45
C LYS A 225 -7.23 -15.89 -2.03
N VAL A 226 -8.15 -15.21 -1.36
CA VAL A 226 -8.77 -13.96 -1.83
C VAL A 226 -8.52 -12.86 -0.81
N MET A 227 -8.06 -11.72 -1.29
CA MET A 227 -7.81 -10.55 -0.45
C MET A 227 -8.27 -9.24 -1.11
N SER A 228 -8.37 -8.21 -0.28
CA SER A 228 -8.65 -6.84 -0.67
C SER A 228 -7.40 -5.96 -0.56
N ILE A 229 -7.25 -5.03 -1.49
CA ILE A 229 -6.34 -3.89 -1.37
C ILE A 229 -7.15 -2.61 -1.60
N LEU A 230 -7.07 -1.67 -0.67
CA LEU A 230 -7.71 -0.36 -0.79
C LEU A 230 -6.65 0.73 -0.90
N LEU A 231 -6.79 1.57 -1.93
CA LEU A 231 -5.94 2.75 -2.11
C LEU A 231 -6.74 3.98 -1.74
N HIS A 232 -6.09 4.93 -1.07
CA HIS A 232 -6.74 6.15 -0.57
C HIS A 232 -5.90 7.40 -0.85
N GLY A 233 -6.54 8.57 -0.80
CA GLY A 233 -5.85 9.86 -0.72
C GLY A 233 -5.81 10.36 0.73
N ASP A 234 -4.78 11.09 1.14
CA ASP A 234 -4.58 11.52 2.52
C ASP A 234 -5.77 12.32 3.09
N ALA A 235 -6.28 13.30 2.34
CA ALA A 235 -7.40 14.12 2.81
C ALA A 235 -8.74 13.36 2.89
N ALA A 236 -8.96 12.41 1.98
CA ALA A 236 -10.20 11.64 1.94
C ALA A 236 -10.22 10.54 3.01
N PHE A 237 -9.08 9.87 3.22
CA PHE A 237 -8.94 8.80 4.20
C PHE A 237 -9.26 9.24 5.64
N CYS A 238 -8.82 10.44 6.03
CA CYS A 238 -9.13 10.98 7.35
C CYS A 238 -10.46 11.75 7.44
N GLY A 239 -11.05 12.12 6.30
CA GLY A 239 -12.20 13.02 6.24
C GLY A 239 -13.54 12.35 5.98
N GLN A 240 -13.56 11.15 5.39
CA GLN A 240 -14.80 10.44 5.04
C GLN A 240 -15.16 9.39 6.11
N GLY A 241 -16.34 9.52 6.73
CA GLY A 241 -16.80 8.63 7.79
C GLY A 241 -16.91 7.15 7.38
N VAL A 242 -17.16 6.89 6.09
CA VAL A 242 -17.24 5.53 5.54
C VAL A 242 -15.93 4.74 5.70
N VAL A 243 -14.78 5.42 5.83
CA VAL A 243 -13.50 4.76 6.11
C VAL A 243 -13.52 4.12 7.50
N PHE A 244 -13.96 4.88 8.51
CA PHE A 244 -14.14 4.35 9.86
C PHE A 244 -15.16 3.22 9.88
N GLU A 245 -16.31 3.41 9.22
CA GLU A 245 -17.35 2.38 9.13
C GLU A 245 -16.80 1.09 8.51
N THR A 246 -15.99 1.20 7.45
CA THR A 246 -15.39 0.03 6.77
C THR A 246 -14.35 -0.66 7.64
N PHE A 247 -13.46 0.08 8.33
CA PHE A 247 -12.54 -0.52 9.30
C PHE A 247 -13.31 -1.26 10.39
N HIS A 248 -14.40 -0.70 10.90
CA HIS A 248 -15.18 -1.33 11.96
C HIS A 248 -15.73 -2.71 11.58
N LEU A 249 -15.86 -3.00 10.28
CA LEU A 249 -16.30 -4.31 9.76
C LEU A 249 -15.18 -5.37 9.70
N SER A 250 -13.90 -4.98 9.83
CA SER A 250 -12.75 -5.82 9.45
C SER A 250 -12.66 -7.16 10.20
N ASP A 251 -13.14 -7.21 11.44
CA ASP A 251 -13.07 -8.38 12.33
C ASP A 251 -14.46 -8.92 12.73
N LEU A 252 -15.54 -8.41 12.13
CA LEU A 252 -16.88 -8.93 12.38
C LEU A 252 -17.08 -10.25 11.62
N PRO A 253 -17.64 -11.31 12.24
CA PRO A 253 -17.71 -12.65 11.64
C PRO A 253 -18.33 -12.71 10.23
N ASP A 254 -19.37 -11.91 10.00
CA ASP A 254 -20.12 -11.92 8.74
C ASP A 254 -19.56 -10.97 7.67
N TYR A 255 -18.67 -10.05 8.07
CA TYR A 255 -18.13 -9.01 7.18
C TYR A 255 -16.64 -9.14 6.93
N THR A 256 -15.90 -9.82 7.81
CA THR A 256 -14.45 -9.93 7.72
C THR A 256 -14.01 -10.51 6.37
N THR A 257 -13.00 -9.88 5.81
CA THR A 257 -12.28 -10.35 4.62
C THR A 257 -10.88 -10.88 4.99
N HIS A 258 -10.65 -11.12 6.28
CA HIS A 258 -9.40 -11.62 6.85
C HIS A 258 -8.21 -10.69 6.57
N GLY A 259 -8.42 -9.40 6.80
CA GLY A 259 -7.41 -8.35 6.66
C GLY A 259 -7.33 -7.74 5.27
N THR A 260 -7.47 -6.42 5.22
CA THR A 260 -7.26 -5.56 4.04
C THR A 260 -5.91 -4.87 4.10
N ILE A 261 -5.22 -4.75 2.96
CA ILE A 261 -4.02 -3.91 2.87
C ILE A 261 -4.41 -2.54 2.34
N HIS A 262 -4.19 -1.50 3.16
CA HIS A 262 -4.48 -0.13 2.82
C HIS A 262 -3.22 0.59 2.37
N ILE A 263 -3.28 1.29 1.23
CA ILE A 263 -2.18 2.09 0.71
C ILE A 263 -2.67 3.54 0.58
N ILE A 264 -2.10 4.44 1.36
CA ILE A 264 -2.42 5.87 1.28
C ILE A 264 -1.37 6.52 0.37
N VAL A 265 -1.84 7.17 -0.70
CA VAL A 265 -1.01 8.05 -1.53
C VAL A 265 -1.00 9.43 -0.88
N ASN A 266 -0.20 9.57 0.17
CA ASN A 266 -0.14 10.77 0.99
C ASN A 266 0.76 11.81 0.34
N ASN A 267 0.13 12.61 -0.52
CA ASN A 267 0.81 13.65 -1.27
C ASN A 267 0.77 15.00 -0.56
N GLN A 268 0.34 14.99 0.71
CA GLN A 268 0.34 16.11 1.64
C GLN A 268 -0.52 17.30 1.17
N ILE A 269 -1.53 17.04 0.35
CA ILE A 269 -2.46 18.06 -0.16
C ILE A 269 -3.77 17.42 -0.64
N GLY A 270 -4.90 18.03 -0.27
CA GLY A 270 -6.21 17.70 -0.80
C GLY A 270 -6.73 18.80 -1.72
N PHE A 271 -6.56 18.65 -3.04
CA PHE A 271 -6.87 19.71 -4.02
C PHE A 271 -6.05 20.99 -3.76
N THR A 272 -6.59 21.95 -3.01
CA THR A 272 -5.93 23.19 -2.56
C THR A 272 -5.81 23.26 -1.04
N THR A 273 -6.36 22.28 -0.32
CA THR A 273 -6.45 22.26 1.14
C THR A 273 -5.19 21.63 1.72
N ASP A 274 -4.52 22.37 2.59
CA ASP A 274 -3.38 21.92 3.37
C ASP A 274 -3.81 20.89 4.44
N PRO A 275 -2.98 19.88 4.76
CA PRO A 275 -3.21 18.93 5.84
C PRO A 275 -3.73 19.52 7.16
N ARG A 276 -3.23 20.69 7.57
CA ARG A 276 -3.63 21.41 8.80
C ARG A 276 -5.09 21.84 8.80
N HIS A 277 -5.72 21.90 7.63
CA HIS A 277 -7.14 22.21 7.45
C HIS A 277 -7.96 20.99 7.03
N SER A 278 -7.34 19.82 6.87
CA SER A 278 -8.00 18.58 6.45
C SER A 278 -8.23 17.59 7.60
N ARG A 279 -7.45 17.70 8.69
CA ARG A 279 -7.54 16.79 9.84
C ARG A 279 -7.08 17.44 11.14
N SER A 280 -7.52 16.87 12.25
CA SER A 280 -7.10 17.26 13.61
C SER A 280 -6.03 16.33 14.22
N SER A 281 -5.76 15.20 13.57
CA SER A 281 -4.79 14.20 14.02
C SER A 281 -3.43 14.40 13.33
N PRO A 282 -2.31 13.97 13.95
CA PRO A 282 -0.98 14.10 13.34
C PRO A 282 -0.90 13.45 11.96
N TYR A 283 -1.42 12.22 11.83
CA TYR A 283 -1.38 11.45 10.60
C TYR A 283 -2.78 11.29 10.01
N CYS A 284 -2.86 11.24 8.67
CA CYS A 284 -4.13 10.92 8.00
C CYS A 284 -4.59 9.48 8.31
N THR A 285 -3.69 8.63 8.80
CA THR A 285 -3.91 7.21 9.04
C THR A 285 -4.41 6.86 10.44
N ASP A 286 -4.57 7.84 11.33
CA ASP A 286 -4.91 7.59 12.74
C ASP A 286 -6.27 6.87 12.93
N VAL A 287 -7.17 6.94 11.95
CA VAL A 287 -8.43 6.18 11.93
C VAL A 287 -8.20 4.66 12.02
N ALA A 288 -7.09 4.15 11.47
CA ALA A 288 -6.79 2.72 11.46
C ALA A 288 -6.46 2.14 12.85
N ARG A 289 -6.12 3.01 13.82
CA ARG A 289 -5.86 2.58 15.21
C ARG A 289 -7.10 1.99 15.88
N VAL A 290 -8.31 2.32 15.39
CA VAL A 290 -9.59 1.80 15.90
C VAL A 290 -9.62 0.27 15.86
N VAL A 291 -8.96 -0.36 14.89
CA VAL A 291 -8.89 -1.83 14.75
C VAL A 291 -7.51 -2.40 15.09
N ASN A 292 -6.63 -1.60 15.71
CA ASN A 292 -5.24 -1.97 16.00
C ASN A 292 -4.43 -2.40 14.76
N ALA A 293 -4.71 -1.83 13.59
CA ALA A 293 -3.90 -2.09 12.39
C ALA A 293 -2.52 -1.39 12.54
N PRO A 294 -1.39 -2.07 12.29
CA PRO A 294 -0.09 -1.41 12.27
C PRO A 294 -0.01 -0.44 11.10
N ILE A 295 0.65 0.69 11.34
CA ILE A 295 0.81 1.76 10.36
C ILE A 295 2.30 1.92 10.05
N PHE A 296 2.63 1.86 8.76
CA PHE A 296 3.98 2.06 8.25
C PHE A 296 4.01 3.32 7.39
N HIS A 297 4.64 4.38 7.89
CA HIS A 297 4.93 5.58 7.14
C HIS A 297 6.24 5.40 6.41
N VAL A 298 6.24 5.58 5.09
CA VAL A 298 7.42 5.35 4.28
C VAL A 298 7.64 6.47 3.28
N ASN A 299 8.90 6.93 3.20
CA ASN A 299 9.30 7.94 2.25
C ASN A 299 9.29 7.37 0.83
N SER A 300 8.49 7.98 -0.06
CA SER A 300 8.36 7.56 -1.46
C SER A 300 9.64 7.64 -2.28
N ASP A 301 10.60 8.48 -1.89
CA ASP A 301 11.90 8.64 -2.56
C ASP A 301 12.92 7.58 -2.13
N ASP A 302 12.57 6.66 -1.22
CA ASP A 302 13.34 5.44 -0.91
C ASP A 302 12.59 4.19 -1.41
N PRO A 303 12.86 3.75 -2.66
CA PRO A 303 12.16 2.61 -3.23
C PRO A 303 12.38 1.29 -2.48
N GLU A 304 13.56 1.11 -1.90
CA GLU A 304 13.92 -0.12 -1.17
C GLU A 304 13.13 -0.20 0.13
N ALA A 305 13.01 0.91 0.86
CA ALA A 305 12.15 1.01 2.04
C ALA A 305 10.69 0.70 1.72
N VAL A 306 10.15 1.25 0.63
CA VAL A 306 8.78 0.97 0.21
C VAL A 306 8.59 -0.52 -0.12
N MET A 307 9.53 -1.15 -0.84
CA MET A 307 9.41 -2.58 -1.17
C MET A 307 9.44 -3.46 0.09
N HIS A 308 10.29 -3.12 1.05
CA HIS A 308 10.38 -3.84 2.31
C HIS A 308 9.09 -3.74 3.12
N ILE A 309 8.50 -2.55 3.23
CA ILE A 309 7.20 -2.36 3.90
C ILE A 309 6.09 -3.11 3.17
N CYS A 310 6.08 -3.13 1.83
CA CYS A 310 5.12 -3.95 1.09
C CYS A 310 5.26 -5.45 1.41
N ASN A 311 6.49 -5.96 1.57
CA ASN A 311 6.69 -7.35 1.99
C ASN A 311 6.14 -7.60 3.39
N ILE A 312 6.45 -6.71 4.35
CA ILE A 312 5.94 -6.80 5.73
C ILE A 312 4.41 -6.77 5.75
N ALA A 313 3.78 -5.87 4.98
CA ALA A 313 2.32 -5.77 4.94
C ALA A 313 1.65 -7.03 4.38
N ALA A 314 2.18 -7.60 3.30
CA ALA A 314 1.69 -8.87 2.75
C ALA A 314 1.82 -10.01 3.76
N GLU A 315 2.98 -10.11 4.42
CA GLU A 315 3.23 -11.13 5.43
C GLU A 315 2.35 -10.93 6.68
N TRP A 316 2.16 -9.69 7.16
CA TRP A 316 1.29 -9.36 8.28
C TRP A 316 -0.15 -9.83 8.02
N ARG A 317 -0.70 -9.44 6.87
CA ARG A 317 -2.07 -9.82 6.48
C ARG A 317 -2.20 -11.34 6.39
N ASN A 318 -1.20 -12.02 5.83
CA ASN A 318 -1.21 -13.48 5.72
C ASN A 318 -1.04 -14.19 7.07
N THR A 319 -0.25 -13.65 7.99
CA THR A 319 0.04 -14.26 9.29
C THR A 319 -1.08 -14.02 10.31
N PHE A 320 -1.60 -12.79 10.38
CA PHE A 320 -2.54 -12.39 11.42
C PHE A 320 -3.97 -12.20 10.92
N HIS A 321 -4.21 -12.23 9.61
CA HIS A 321 -5.54 -12.02 9.02
C HIS A 321 -6.17 -10.69 9.45
N LYS A 322 -5.34 -9.65 9.56
CA LYS A 322 -5.71 -8.32 10.03
C LYS A 322 -5.29 -7.23 9.06
N ASP A 323 -6.00 -6.12 9.13
CA ASP A 323 -5.72 -4.93 8.35
C ASP A 323 -4.31 -4.40 8.65
N VAL A 324 -3.72 -3.75 7.66
CA VAL A 324 -2.41 -3.08 7.75
C VAL A 324 -2.40 -1.87 6.83
N VAL A 325 -1.74 -0.80 7.29
CA VAL A 325 -1.72 0.48 6.59
C VAL A 325 -0.30 0.84 6.15
N ILE A 326 -0.16 1.16 4.87
CA ILE A 326 1.06 1.72 4.27
C ILE A 326 0.78 3.17 3.90
N ASP A 327 1.38 4.10 4.62
CA ASP A 327 1.33 5.54 4.33
C ASP A 327 2.55 5.93 3.47
N ILE A 328 2.34 6.05 2.16
CA ILE A 328 3.40 6.45 1.22
C ILE A 328 3.46 7.98 1.19
N VAL A 329 4.39 8.53 1.97
CA VAL A 329 4.63 9.97 2.05
C VAL A 329 5.35 10.44 0.79
N CYS A 330 4.64 11.22 -0.01
CA CYS A 330 5.02 11.64 -1.35
C CYS A 330 4.61 13.09 -1.61
N TYR A 331 4.58 13.49 -2.88
CA TYR A 331 4.10 14.80 -3.30
C TYR A 331 3.27 14.69 -4.59
N ARG A 332 2.54 15.76 -4.91
CA ARG A 332 1.88 15.91 -6.21
C ARG A 332 2.67 16.88 -7.06
N ARG A 333 3.29 16.40 -8.14
CA ARG A 333 4.12 17.25 -9.02
C ARG A 333 3.32 18.36 -9.70
N ASN A 334 2.10 18.05 -10.13
CA ASN A 334 1.24 18.93 -10.92
C ASN A 334 -0.03 19.36 -10.13
N GLY A 335 -0.73 20.39 -10.62
CA GLY A 335 -1.98 20.90 -10.04
C GLY A 335 -3.19 19.98 -10.24
#